data_AF-A0A937HLW9-F1
#
_entry.id   AF-A0A937HLW9-F1
#
_cell.length_a   1.000
_cell.length_b   1.000
_cell.length_c   1.000
_cell.angle_alpha   90.00
_cell.angle_beta   90.00
_cell.angle_gamma   90.00
#
_symmetry.space_group_name_H-M   'P 1'
#
loop_
_entity.id
_entity.type
_entity.pdbx_description
1 polymer ?
#
loop_
_entity_poly.entity_id
_entity_poly.type
_entity_poly.pdbx_seq_one_letter_code
_entity_poly.pdbx_strand_id
1 'polypeptide(L)'
;MKHRILTIIFAFAISFVPSFFMGFALPNPAAATSQGFAIDGEEWPGFWFVCEFSQRQRAPDDGCKMFDDEGFQLAEGRLRYIRMLGSTETACRGNKKGQCFSASMPNIRISRTDRGKLSLGDKQFKVRYFGCTQIYYFADTPTYREIWPDKKRCFWASKRRFYIAPYLGSVTITD
;
A
#
# COMPACT_ATOMS: atom_id res chain seq x y z
N MET A 1 93.12 12.22 12.05
CA MET A 1 92.63 10.92 11.50
C MET A 1 91.92 10.15 12.62
N LYS A 2 90.76 9.57 12.29
CA LYS A 2 89.99 8.57 13.05
C LYS A 2 89.25 9.04 14.30
N HIS A 3 88.01 9.49 14.05
CA HIS A 3 86.90 9.43 15.00
C HIS A 3 86.58 7.97 15.36
N ARG A 4 86.39 7.69 16.65
CA ARG A 4 85.53 6.60 17.11
C ARG A 4 84.66 7.09 18.25
N ILE A 5 83.37 6.98 17.98
CA ILE A 5 82.21 7.42 18.73
C ILE A 5 82.03 6.49 19.94
N LEU A 6 81.94 7.09 21.12
CA LEU A 6 81.38 6.46 22.32
C LEU A 6 79.90 6.88 22.35
N THR A 7 78.96 5.95 22.28
CA THR A 7 77.55 6.28 22.58
C THR A 7 76.98 5.22 23.50
N ILE A 8 76.59 5.74 24.65
CA ILE A 8 76.08 5.07 25.84
C ILE A 8 74.60 4.77 25.64
N ILE A 9 74.23 3.59 26.13
CA ILE A 9 72.88 3.03 26.18
C ILE A 9 72.00 3.89 27.09
N PHE A 10 70.83 4.31 26.62
CA PHE A 10 69.73 4.73 27.48
C PHE A 10 68.44 4.05 27.06
N ALA A 11 67.89 3.30 28.01
CA ALA A 11 66.60 2.66 27.95
C ALA A 11 65.47 3.71 27.87
N PHE A 12 64.47 3.45 27.03
CA PHE A 12 63.17 4.10 27.16
C PHE A 12 62.05 3.07 26.97
N ALA A 13 61.14 3.10 27.93
CA ALA A 13 60.05 2.18 28.14
C ALA A 13 59.03 2.20 26.99
N ILE A 14 58.58 1.01 26.60
CA ILE A 14 57.48 0.82 25.66
C ILE A 14 56.17 1.03 26.43
N SER A 15 55.65 2.25 26.40
CA SER A 15 54.26 2.52 26.79
C SER A 15 53.33 2.04 25.67
N PHE A 16 52.65 0.93 25.94
CA PHE A 16 51.63 0.31 25.10
C PHE A 16 50.35 1.16 25.15
N VAL A 17 50.11 1.98 24.13
CA VAL A 17 48.84 2.69 23.94
C VAL A 17 47.94 1.80 23.08
N PRO A 18 46.79 1.31 23.57
CA PRO A 18 45.82 0.69 22.69
C PRO A 18 45.14 1.81 21.88
N SER A 19 45.55 1.98 20.63
CA SER A 19 44.86 2.82 19.66
C SER A 19 43.45 2.27 19.43
N PHE A 20 42.50 2.83 20.17
CA PHE A 20 41.07 2.60 20.00
C PHE A 20 40.64 3.25 18.68
N PHE A 21 40.72 2.51 17.58
CA PHE A 21 40.11 2.90 16.32
C PHE A 21 38.58 2.95 16.53
N MET A 22 38.05 4.13 16.85
CA MET A 22 36.63 4.43 16.64
C MET A 22 36.37 4.45 15.14
N GLY A 23 36.01 3.28 14.60
CA GLY A 23 35.33 3.19 13.32
C GLY A 23 33.96 3.86 13.45
N PHE A 24 33.86 5.12 13.02
CA PHE A 24 32.57 5.72 12.74
C PHE A 24 31.97 5.00 11.53
N ALA A 25 31.20 3.94 11.81
CA ALA A 25 30.32 3.36 10.83
C ALA A 25 29.30 4.44 10.43
N LEU A 26 29.47 4.99 9.23
CA LEU A 26 28.43 5.80 8.60
C LEU A 26 27.12 4.99 8.64
N PRO A 27 25.99 5.59 9.06
CA PRO A 27 24.71 4.90 8.97
C PRO A 27 24.49 4.54 7.50
N ASN A 28 24.59 3.25 7.22
CA ASN A 28 24.16 2.67 5.96
C ASN A 28 22.73 3.20 5.73
N PRO A 29 22.43 3.91 4.64
CA PRO A 29 21.05 4.20 4.31
C PRO A 29 20.43 2.83 4.07
N ALA A 30 19.76 2.30 5.09
CA ALA A 30 18.96 1.10 4.97
C ALA A 30 18.08 1.36 3.75
N ALA A 31 18.32 0.57 2.69
CA ALA A 31 17.48 0.58 1.52
C ALA A 31 16.05 0.45 2.05
N ALA A 32 15.27 1.52 1.90
CA ALA A 32 13.85 1.48 2.20
C ALA A 32 13.31 0.35 1.34
N THR A 33 13.07 -0.80 1.97
CA THR A 33 12.42 -1.91 1.30
C THR A 33 11.03 -1.38 1.02
N SER A 34 10.81 -0.93 -0.22
CA SER A 34 9.47 -0.81 -0.74
C SER A 34 8.93 -2.22 -0.72
N GLN A 35 8.28 -2.60 0.37
CA GLN A 35 7.36 -3.72 0.33
C GLN A 35 6.29 -3.29 -0.65
N GLY A 36 6.54 -3.60 -1.93
CA GLY A 36 5.54 -3.47 -2.95
C GLY A 36 4.36 -4.31 -2.49
N PHE A 37 3.18 -3.78 -2.76
CA PHE A 37 1.86 -4.39 -2.67
C PHE A 37 1.70 -5.78 -3.34
N ALA A 38 2.79 -6.39 -3.82
CA ALA A 38 2.80 -7.75 -4.34
C ALA A 38 2.46 -8.71 -3.19
N ILE A 39 1.18 -9.05 -3.10
CA ILE A 39 0.71 -10.24 -2.39
C ILE A 39 1.07 -11.41 -3.31
N ASP A 40 2.13 -12.13 -2.95
CA ASP A 40 2.45 -13.42 -3.56
C ASP A 40 1.20 -14.30 -3.48
N GLY A 41 0.82 -14.83 -4.64
CA GLY A 41 -0.35 -15.67 -4.94
C GLY A 41 -1.23 -16.15 -3.78
N GLU A 42 -2.54 -15.90 -3.93
CA GLU A 42 -3.66 -16.44 -3.14
C GLU A 42 -3.97 -15.75 -1.81
N GLU A 43 -4.54 -14.53 -1.86
CA GLU A 43 -5.94 -14.30 -1.45
C GLU A 43 -6.32 -12.81 -1.66
N TRP A 44 -7.51 -12.53 -2.25
CA TRP A 44 -8.09 -11.17 -2.24
C TRP A 44 -9.34 -10.96 -1.36
N PRO A 45 -9.48 -11.56 -0.17
CA PRO A 45 -10.42 -11.12 0.84
C PRO A 45 -10.05 -9.76 1.44
N GLY A 46 -10.93 -9.26 2.30
CA GLY A 46 -10.69 -8.05 3.08
C GLY A 46 -11.39 -6.82 2.52
N PHE A 47 -10.94 -5.66 2.98
CA PHE A 47 -11.51 -4.35 2.65
C PHE A 47 -10.54 -3.59 1.74
N TRP A 48 -11.07 -3.05 0.67
CA TRP A 48 -10.30 -2.37 -0.37
C TRP A 48 -10.98 -1.05 -0.69
N PHE A 49 -10.25 0.05 -0.70
CA PHE A 49 -10.81 1.36 -0.99
C PHE A 49 -10.25 1.93 -2.28
N VAL A 50 -11.06 2.72 -2.97
CA VAL A 50 -10.64 3.45 -4.16
C VAL A 50 -9.65 4.54 -3.76
N CYS A 51 -8.59 4.72 -4.53
CA CYS A 51 -7.65 5.81 -4.32
C CYS A 51 -8.31 7.15 -4.69
N GLU A 52 -8.36 8.10 -3.75
CA GLU A 52 -9.09 9.38 -3.85
C GLU A 52 -8.72 10.19 -5.10
N PHE A 53 -7.42 10.27 -5.38
CA PHE A 53 -6.89 11.07 -6.49
C PHE A 53 -6.86 10.34 -7.82
N SER A 54 -7.45 9.15 -7.91
CA SER A 54 -7.63 8.43 -9.17
C SER A 54 -8.84 8.94 -9.96
N GLN A 55 -8.79 8.92 -11.29
CA GLN A 55 -9.93 9.24 -12.15
C GLN A 55 -10.42 8.00 -12.90
N ARG A 56 -11.53 8.13 -13.65
CA ARG A 56 -12.17 7.00 -14.34
C ARG A 56 -11.24 6.18 -15.22
N GLN A 57 -10.18 6.78 -15.77
CA GLN A 57 -9.19 6.15 -16.66
C GLN A 57 -7.75 6.57 -16.31
N ARG A 58 -7.51 7.13 -15.12
CA ARG A 58 -6.20 7.67 -14.73
C ARG A 58 -5.84 7.22 -13.32
N ALA A 59 -4.64 6.67 -13.18
CA ALA A 59 -4.05 6.28 -11.91
C ALA A 59 -3.99 7.46 -10.90
N PRO A 60 -3.98 7.19 -9.59
CA PRO A 60 -3.85 8.22 -8.56
C PRO A 60 -2.46 8.88 -8.57
N ASP A 61 -2.40 10.17 -8.28
CA ASP A 61 -1.15 10.95 -8.28
C ASP A 61 -0.36 10.82 -6.96
N ASP A 62 -1.01 10.38 -5.89
CA ASP A 62 -0.46 10.35 -4.53
C ASP A 62 0.08 8.97 -4.12
N GLY A 63 0.02 7.99 -5.02
CA GLY A 63 0.33 6.60 -4.70
C GLY A 63 -0.67 5.95 -3.74
N CYS A 64 -1.94 6.36 -3.80
CA CYS A 64 -3.03 5.78 -3.01
C CYS A 64 -2.86 5.96 -1.49
N LYS A 65 -2.32 7.11 -1.06
CA LYS A 65 -2.17 7.46 0.36
C LYS A 65 -3.50 7.94 0.95
N MET A 66 -4.35 8.51 0.12
CA MET A 66 -5.73 8.89 0.44
C MET A 66 -6.72 7.96 -0.24
N PHE A 67 -7.66 7.46 0.55
CA PHE A 67 -8.79 6.67 0.10
C PHE A 67 -10.01 7.56 -0.11
N ASP A 68 -10.75 7.31 -1.18
CA ASP A 68 -12.12 7.76 -1.40
C ASP A 68 -13.02 7.08 -0.35
N ASP A 69 -14.23 7.60 -0.13
CA ASP A 69 -15.19 6.96 0.76
C ASP A 69 -15.76 5.66 0.19
N GLU A 70 -15.56 5.38 -1.10
CA GLU A 70 -16.03 4.18 -1.77
C GLU A 70 -15.00 3.05 -1.76
N GLY A 71 -15.48 1.81 -1.60
CA GLY A 71 -14.64 0.63 -1.68
C GLY A 71 -15.40 -0.66 -1.97
N PHE A 72 -14.69 -1.76 -1.80
CA PHE A 72 -15.19 -3.11 -1.92
C PHE A 72 -14.76 -3.96 -0.73
N GLN A 73 -15.66 -4.81 -0.24
CA GLN A 73 -15.30 -5.93 0.61
C GLN A 73 -15.44 -7.21 -0.20
N LEU A 74 -14.38 -8.00 -0.18
CA LEU A 74 -14.36 -9.34 -0.75
C LEU A 74 -14.31 -10.31 0.44
N ALA A 75 -15.36 -11.10 0.61
CA ALA A 75 -15.43 -12.08 1.70
C ALA A 75 -16.50 -13.11 1.38
N GLU A 76 -16.27 -14.37 1.78
CA GLU A 76 -17.27 -15.45 1.70
C GLU A 76 -17.78 -15.70 0.26
N GLY A 77 -16.90 -15.54 -0.74
CA GLY A 77 -17.30 -15.66 -2.14
C GLY A 77 -18.32 -14.59 -2.58
N ARG A 78 -18.37 -13.45 -1.89
CA ARG A 78 -19.22 -12.30 -2.25
C ARG A 78 -18.41 -11.03 -2.44
N LEU A 79 -18.88 -10.21 -3.38
CA LEU A 79 -18.46 -8.83 -3.52
C LEU A 79 -19.50 -7.95 -2.85
N ARG A 80 -19.07 -7.10 -1.93
CA ARG A 80 -19.92 -6.08 -1.31
C ARG A 80 -19.34 -4.71 -1.64
N TYR A 81 -20.18 -3.77 -2.03
CA TYR A 81 -19.81 -2.36 -2.10
C TYR A 81 -19.83 -1.81 -0.68
N ILE A 82 -18.80 -1.06 -0.29
CA ILE A 82 -18.70 -0.46 1.03
C ILE A 82 -18.54 1.05 0.91
N ARG A 83 -19.03 1.77 1.91
CA ARG A 83 -18.83 3.22 2.01
C ARG A 83 -18.34 3.60 3.40
N MET A 84 -17.21 4.28 3.50
CA MET A 84 -16.70 4.85 4.73
C MET A 84 -17.63 5.96 5.22
N LEU A 85 -17.86 6.01 6.52
CA LEU A 85 -18.78 6.93 7.18
C LEU A 85 -18.02 7.83 8.15
N GLY A 86 -18.40 9.12 8.15
CA GLY A 86 -17.99 10.05 9.20
C GLY A 86 -16.55 10.56 9.09
N SER A 87 -15.94 10.55 7.89
CA SER A 87 -14.68 11.28 7.70
C SER A 87 -14.90 12.78 7.87
N THR A 88 -13.94 13.42 8.55
CA THR A 88 -13.85 14.88 8.67
C THR A 88 -12.74 15.46 7.80
N GLU A 89 -12.14 14.66 6.91
CA GLU A 89 -11.06 15.11 6.05
C GLU A 89 -11.52 16.24 5.12
N THR A 90 -10.66 17.23 4.96
CA THR A 90 -10.94 18.40 4.12
C THR A 90 -10.09 18.43 2.85
N ALA A 91 -8.95 17.74 2.84
CA ALA A 91 -8.03 17.62 1.71
C ALA A 91 -8.50 16.57 0.67
N CYS A 92 -9.80 16.51 0.41
CA CYS A 92 -10.38 15.64 -0.62
C CYS A 92 -10.39 16.36 -1.98
N ARG A 93 -10.26 15.58 -3.05
CA ARG A 93 -10.29 16.08 -4.42
C ARG A 93 -11.60 16.80 -4.69
N GLY A 94 -11.49 17.97 -5.33
CA GLY A 94 -12.65 18.76 -5.69
C GLY A 94 -13.40 19.33 -4.48
N ASN A 95 -12.72 19.53 -3.34
CA ASN A 95 -13.28 20.10 -2.10
C ASN A 95 -14.44 19.30 -1.51
N LYS A 96 -14.49 18.00 -1.79
CA LYS A 96 -15.52 17.07 -1.31
C LYS A 96 -15.25 16.64 0.14
N LYS A 97 -15.41 17.59 1.07
CA LYS A 97 -15.13 17.38 2.50
C LYS A 97 -15.86 16.14 3.03
N GLY A 98 -15.14 15.30 3.75
CA GLY A 98 -15.64 14.06 4.35
C GLY A 98 -15.87 12.90 3.37
N GLN A 99 -15.52 13.03 2.09
CA GLN A 99 -15.63 11.94 1.10
C GLN A 99 -14.29 11.21 0.86
N CYS A 100 -13.29 11.44 1.69
CA CYS A 100 -12.01 10.75 1.62
C CYS A 100 -11.42 10.59 3.03
N PHE A 101 -10.42 9.74 3.20
CA PHE A 101 -9.73 9.54 4.47
C PHE A 101 -8.32 8.98 4.24
N SER A 102 -7.43 9.13 5.23
CA SER A 102 -6.07 8.58 5.15
C SER A 102 -6.07 7.05 5.15
N ALA A 103 -5.27 6.44 4.26
CA ALA A 103 -5.04 5.00 4.25
C ALA A 103 -4.46 4.47 5.59
N SER A 104 -3.77 5.33 6.34
CA SER A 104 -3.19 5.00 7.65
C SER A 104 -4.15 5.17 8.83
N MET A 105 -5.40 5.57 8.59
CA MET A 105 -6.38 5.74 9.66
C MET A 105 -6.61 4.40 10.38
N PRO A 106 -6.44 4.32 11.72
CA PRO A 106 -6.39 3.04 12.43
C PRO A 106 -7.74 2.33 12.51
N ASN A 107 -8.84 3.09 12.54
CA ASN A 107 -10.19 2.56 12.64
C ASN A 107 -11.17 3.38 11.79
N ILE A 108 -12.08 2.69 11.12
CA ILE A 108 -13.15 3.31 10.33
C ILE A 108 -14.50 2.68 10.62
N ARG A 109 -15.55 3.43 10.30
CA ARG A 109 -16.93 2.94 10.23
C ARG A 109 -17.34 2.83 8.77
N ILE A 110 -18.02 1.76 8.40
CA ILE A 110 -18.52 1.56 7.04
C ILE A 110 -19.98 1.15 7.01
N SER A 111 -20.65 1.47 5.91
CA SER A 111 -21.85 0.78 5.46
C SER A 111 -21.49 -0.27 4.41
N ARG A 112 -22.33 -1.30 4.21
CA ARG A 112 -22.11 -2.35 3.21
C ARG A 112 -23.38 -2.65 2.42
N THR A 113 -23.20 -2.97 1.15
CA THR A 113 -24.29 -3.42 0.27
C THR A 113 -23.81 -4.59 -0.58
N ASP A 114 -24.57 -5.69 -0.57
CA ASP A 114 -24.22 -6.85 -1.38
C ASP A 114 -24.30 -6.56 -2.90
N ARG A 115 -23.26 -6.97 -3.62
CA ARG A 115 -23.13 -6.83 -5.08
C ARG A 115 -22.95 -8.19 -5.78
N GLY A 116 -23.38 -9.26 -5.12
CA GLY A 116 -23.50 -10.58 -5.72
C GLY A 116 -22.30 -11.49 -5.53
N LYS A 117 -22.33 -12.61 -6.25
CA LYS A 117 -21.35 -13.70 -6.10
C LYS A 117 -20.03 -13.31 -6.76
N LEU A 118 -18.94 -13.55 -6.05
CA LEU A 118 -17.57 -13.35 -6.49
C LEU A 118 -16.92 -14.70 -6.81
N SER A 119 -16.15 -14.75 -7.89
CA SER A 119 -15.24 -15.85 -8.17
C SER A 119 -13.89 -15.28 -8.58
N LEU A 120 -12.86 -15.55 -7.79
CA LEU A 120 -11.48 -15.11 -8.06
C LEU A 120 -10.81 -16.07 -9.06
N GLY A 121 -9.82 -15.55 -9.77
CA GLY A 121 -8.89 -16.29 -10.61
C GLY A 121 -7.59 -15.47 -10.75
N ASP A 122 -6.61 -15.99 -11.48
CA ASP A 122 -5.22 -15.50 -11.39
C ASP A 122 -5.03 -14.02 -11.73
N LYS A 123 -5.64 -13.55 -12.82
CA LYS A 123 -5.53 -12.14 -13.31
C LYS A 123 -6.89 -11.50 -13.61
N GLN A 124 -7.94 -12.15 -13.12
CA GLN A 124 -9.32 -11.72 -13.34
C GLN A 124 -10.22 -12.21 -12.22
N PHE A 125 -11.35 -11.53 -12.02
CA PHE A 125 -12.43 -12.03 -11.19
C PHE A 125 -13.77 -11.84 -11.89
N LYS A 126 -14.75 -12.63 -11.47
CA LYS A 126 -16.11 -12.62 -12.00
C LYS A 126 -17.08 -12.19 -10.91
N VAL A 127 -18.01 -11.31 -11.27
CA VAL A 127 -19.10 -10.87 -10.39
C VAL A 127 -20.41 -11.26 -11.04
N ARG A 128 -21.21 -12.09 -10.37
CA ARG A 128 -22.57 -12.44 -10.81
C ARG A 128 -23.60 -11.70 -9.97
N TYR A 129 -24.34 -10.81 -10.62
CA TYR A 129 -25.35 -9.96 -10.00
C TYR A 129 -26.52 -9.71 -10.95
N PHE A 130 -27.75 -9.75 -10.42
CA PHE A 130 -28.99 -9.65 -11.20
C PHE A 130 -29.01 -10.54 -12.46
N GLY A 131 -28.63 -11.82 -12.32
CA GLY A 131 -28.63 -12.79 -13.42
C GLY A 131 -27.54 -12.62 -14.48
N CYS A 132 -26.75 -11.54 -14.44
CA CYS A 132 -25.66 -11.27 -15.36
C CYS A 132 -24.29 -11.47 -14.70
N THR A 133 -23.30 -11.94 -15.46
CA THR A 133 -21.92 -12.09 -15.00
C THR A 133 -21.00 -11.10 -15.72
N GLN A 134 -20.34 -10.23 -14.96
CA GLN A 134 -19.30 -9.33 -15.46
C GLN A 134 -17.92 -9.89 -15.10
N ILE A 135 -16.99 -9.80 -16.04
CA ILE A 135 -15.57 -10.13 -15.84
C ILE A 135 -14.81 -8.83 -15.64
N TYR A 136 -13.89 -8.85 -14.69
CA TYR A 136 -12.95 -7.78 -14.42
C TYR A 136 -11.53 -8.34 -14.47
N TYR A 137 -10.65 -7.62 -15.13
CA TYR A 137 -9.22 -7.90 -15.12
C TYR A 137 -8.54 -7.00 -14.09
N PHE A 138 -7.35 -7.41 -13.66
CA PHE A 138 -6.57 -6.59 -12.76
C PHE A 138 -5.06 -6.76 -12.95
N ALA A 139 -4.32 -5.74 -12.49
CA ALA A 139 -2.87 -5.75 -12.39
C ALA A 139 -2.43 -5.00 -11.13
N ASP A 140 -1.39 -5.53 -10.48
CA ASP A 140 -0.81 -4.93 -9.29
C ASP A 140 0.30 -3.94 -9.65
N THR A 141 0.38 -2.88 -8.87
CA THR A 141 1.50 -1.95 -8.82
C THR A 141 2.05 -1.95 -7.39
N PRO A 142 3.20 -1.32 -7.10
CA PRO A 142 3.73 -1.29 -5.74
C PRO A 142 2.83 -0.64 -4.68
N THR A 143 1.82 0.15 -5.08
CA THR A 143 0.99 0.94 -4.15
C THR A 143 -0.52 0.76 -4.31
N TYR A 144 -0.98 0.18 -5.43
CA TYR A 144 -2.40 -0.07 -5.69
C TYR A 144 -2.60 -1.21 -6.69
N ARG A 145 -3.81 -1.77 -6.74
CA ARG A 145 -4.30 -2.61 -7.83
C ARG A 145 -5.13 -1.78 -8.79
N GLU A 146 -4.84 -1.89 -10.07
CA GLU A 146 -5.75 -1.42 -11.12
C GLU A 146 -6.73 -2.53 -11.49
N ILE A 147 -8.02 -2.19 -11.60
CA ILE A 147 -9.11 -3.07 -12.02
C ILE A 147 -9.82 -2.42 -13.19
N TRP A 148 -10.02 -3.18 -14.26
CA TRP A 148 -10.81 -2.73 -15.40
C TRP A 148 -11.81 -3.79 -15.84
N PRO A 149 -13.02 -3.38 -16.23
CA PRO A 149 -14.01 -4.31 -16.73
C PRO A 149 -13.57 -4.86 -18.09
N ASP A 150 -13.90 -6.12 -18.36
CA ASP A 150 -14.07 -6.60 -19.72
C ASP A 150 -15.11 -5.73 -20.45
N LYS A 151 -15.34 -5.96 -21.76
CA LYS A 151 -16.39 -5.29 -22.55
C LYS A 151 -17.69 -5.23 -21.73
N LYS A 152 -18.50 -4.18 -21.94
CA LYS A 152 -19.75 -3.98 -21.16
C LYS A 152 -20.71 -5.15 -21.42
N ARG A 153 -20.76 -6.12 -20.49
CA ARG A 153 -21.60 -7.32 -20.59
C ARG A 153 -22.88 -7.16 -19.79
N CYS A 154 -22.81 -6.48 -18.66
CA CYS A 154 -23.95 -6.23 -17.79
C CYS A 154 -24.36 -4.76 -17.81
N PHE A 155 -25.67 -4.48 -17.73
CA PHE A 155 -26.19 -3.11 -17.73
C PHE A 155 -25.70 -2.30 -16.52
N TRP A 156 -25.53 -2.97 -15.38
CA TRP A 156 -25.04 -2.42 -14.11
C TRP A 156 -23.51 -2.25 -14.07
N ALA A 157 -22.77 -2.87 -15.00
CA ALA A 157 -21.33 -2.73 -15.06
C ALA A 157 -20.95 -1.43 -15.81
N SER A 158 -20.24 -0.54 -15.12
CA SER A 158 -19.71 0.67 -15.74
C SER A 158 -18.39 0.38 -16.47
N LYS A 159 -17.99 1.26 -17.40
CA LYS A 159 -16.66 1.23 -18.05
C LYS A 159 -15.53 1.86 -17.17
N ARG A 160 -15.82 2.15 -15.90
CA ARG A 160 -14.86 2.79 -14.97
C ARG A 160 -13.72 1.82 -14.66
N ARG A 161 -12.48 2.30 -14.70
CA ARG A 161 -11.36 1.66 -14.03
C ARG A 161 -11.36 2.03 -12.56
N PHE A 162 -11.06 1.06 -11.71
CA PHE A 162 -10.88 1.29 -10.28
C PHE A 162 -9.39 1.12 -9.96
N TYR A 163 -8.87 2.04 -9.15
CA TYR A 163 -7.55 1.95 -8.57
C TYR A 163 -7.78 1.81 -7.09
N ILE A 164 -7.41 0.67 -6.51
CA ILE A 164 -7.77 0.35 -5.13
C ILE A 164 -6.58 -0.20 -4.34
N ALA A 165 -6.61 -0.01 -3.02
CA ALA A 165 -5.62 -0.56 -2.11
C ALA A 165 -6.27 -1.16 -0.86
N PRO A 166 -5.60 -2.13 -0.18
CA PRO A 166 -6.19 -2.78 0.97
C PRO A 166 -6.19 -1.81 2.14
N TYR A 167 -7.27 -1.83 2.89
CA TYR A 167 -7.32 -1.18 4.18
C TYR A 167 -6.89 -2.16 5.26
N LEU A 168 -5.80 -1.81 5.96
CA LEU A 168 -5.16 -2.66 6.96
C LEU A 168 -5.60 -2.35 8.40
N GLY A 169 -6.40 -1.29 8.60
CA GLY A 169 -6.92 -0.92 9.91
C GLY A 169 -8.15 -1.71 10.32
N SER A 170 -8.71 -1.34 11.47
CA SER A 170 -9.91 -1.97 12.03
C SER A 170 -11.19 -1.40 11.42
N VAL A 171 -12.14 -2.27 11.11
CA VAL A 171 -13.40 -1.88 10.47
C VAL A 171 -14.58 -2.19 11.39
N THR A 172 -15.38 -1.17 11.69
CA THR A 172 -16.70 -1.33 12.30
C THR A 172 -17.78 -1.23 11.22
N ILE A 173 -18.57 -2.29 11.06
CA ILE A 173 -19.70 -2.27 10.13
C ILE A 173 -20.92 -1.69 10.85
N THR A 174 -21.57 -0.74 10.21
CA THR A 174 -22.89 -0.23 10.62
C THR A 174 -23.93 -0.83 9.69
N ASP A 175 -24.94 -1.48 10.26
CA ASP A 175 -26.10 -2.02 9.54
C ASP A 175 -27.14 -0.92 9.22
#